data_AF-A0A357ZJH2-F1
#
_entry.id   AF-A0A357ZJH2-F1
#
_cell.length_a   1.000
_cell.length_b   1.000
_cell.length_c   1.000
_cell.angle_alpha   90.00
_cell.angle_beta   90.00
_cell.angle_gamma   90.00
#
_symmetry.space_group_name_H-M   'P 1'
#
loop_
_entity.id
_entity.type
_entity.pdbx_description
1 polymer ?
#
loop_
_entity_poly.entity_id
_entity_poly.type
_entity_poly.pdbx_seq_one_letter_code
_entity_poly.pdbx_strand_id
1 'polypeptide(L)' 'PLDLQLRGGEDYQLLFTMPSQRQPALSSACATEGLPTPQRIGLIREGQGVWLRRNGMAEEITFQGYEHR' A
#
# COMPACT_ATOMS: atom_id res chain seq x y z
N PRO A 1 15.67 -1.58 -0.87
CA PRO A 1 15.55 -2.99 -0.43
C PRO A 1 14.12 -3.25 0.06
N LEU A 2 13.58 -4.46 -0.13
CA LEU A 2 12.18 -4.74 0.20
C LEU A 2 11.87 -4.57 1.69
N ASP A 3 12.80 -4.94 2.58
CA ASP A 3 12.63 -4.74 4.02
C ASP A 3 12.42 -3.27 4.39
N LEU A 4 13.17 -2.34 3.78
CA LEU A 4 12.97 -0.91 4.02
C LEU A 4 11.61 -0.41 3.53
N GLN A 5 11.07 -0.96 2.44
CA GLN A 5 9.75 -0.58 1.94
C GLN A 5 8.61 -1.11 2.82
N LEU A 6 8.84 -2.19 3.57
CA LEU A 6 7.81 -2.82 4.40
C LEU A 6 7.83 -2.32 5.85
N ARG A 7 9.00 -1.93 6.37
CA ARG A 7 9.18 -1.57 7.78
C ARG A 7 10.21 -0.46 8.03
N GLY A 8 10.58 0.30 7.01
CA GLY A 8 11.55 1.40 7.14
C GLY A 8 10.98 2.59 7.91
N GLY A 9 9.73 2.97 7.61
CA GLY A 9 9.10 4.16 8.20
C GLY A 9 9.65 5.46 7.61
N GLU A 10 9.24 6.60 8.19
CA GLU A 10 9.64 7.95 7.76
C GLU A 10 9.33 8.31 6.29
N ASP A 11 8.42 7.55 5.66
CA ASP A 11 8.01 7.81 4.26
C ASP A 11 7.07 9.01 4.14
N TYR A 12 6.30 9.31 5.19
CA TYR A 12 5.24 10.35 5.21
C TYR A 12 4.26 10.28 4.01
N GLN A 13 4.07 9.08 3.44
CA GLN A 13 3.19 8.87 2.30
C GLN A 13 1.78 8.44 2.74
N LEU A 14 0.81 8.65 1.85
CA LEU A 14 -0.57 8.22 2.06
C LEU A 14 -0.75 6.76 1.63
N LEU A 15 -1.18 5.91 2.57
CA LEU A 15 -1.72 4.58 2.28
C LEU A 15 -3.22 4.59 2.51
N PHE A 16 -3.99 4.27 1.47
CA PHE A 16 -5.45 4.30 1.52
C PHE A 16 -6.04 3.17 0.67
N THR A 17 -7.36 3.00 0.79
CA THR A 17 -8.13 2.03 0.02
C THR A 17 -9.24 2.74 -0.76
N MET A 18 -9.67 2.16 -1.87
CA MET A 18 -10.82 2.63 -2.64
C MET A 18 -11.46 1.50 -3.44
N PRO A 19 -12.74 1.63 -3.82
CA PRO A 19 -13.35 0.76 -4.82
C PRO A 19 -12.61 0.85 -6.16
N SER A 20 -12.37 -0.29 -6.81
CA SER A 20 -11.61 -0.36 -8.07
C SER A 20 -12.26 0.46 -9.20
N GLN A 21 -13.58 0.59 -9.19
CA GLN A 21 -14.34 1.37 -10.17
C GLN A 21 -14.01 2.86 -10.14
N ARG A 22 -13.46 3.37 -9.03
CA ARG A 22 -13.07 4.78 -8.88
C ARG A 22 -11.64 5.07 -9.33
N GLN A 23 -10.87 4.05 -9.75
CA GLN A 23 -9.49 4.24 -10.18
C GLN A 23 -9.33 5.26 -11.32
N PRO A 24 -10.16 5.26 -12.38
CA PRO A 24 -10.05 6.28 -13.43
C PRO A 24 -10.27 7.69 -12.92
N ALA A 25 -11.26 7.89 -12.03
CA ALA A 25 -11.57 9.19 -11.45
C ALA A 25 -10.42 9.73 -10.58
N LEU A 26 -9.77 8.87 -9.80
CA LEU A 26 -8.57 9.23 -9.03
C LEU A 26 -7.41 9.63 -9.95
N SER A 27 -7.12 8.83 -10.98
CA SER A 27 -6.06 9.14 -11.95
C SER A 27 -6.30 10.49 -12.64
N SER A 28 -7.54 10.78 -13.03
CA SER A 28 -7.90 12.09 -13.60
C SER A 28 -7.71 13.22 -12.61
N ALA A 29 -8.16 13.08 -11.36
CA ALA A 29 -7.99 14.10 -10.33
C ALA A 29 -6.50 14.38 -10.05
N CYS A 30 -5.67 13.34 -9.94
CA CYS A 30 -4.23 13.50 -9.77
C CYS A 30 -3.61 14.25 -10.95
N ALA A 31 -3.99 13.92 -12.19
CA ALA A 31 -3.48 14.60 -13.38
C ALA A 31 -3.90 16.08 -13.42
N THR A 32 -5.14 16.41 -13.06
CA THR A 32 -5.63 17.79 -12.98
C THR A 32 -4.88 18.62 -11.94
N GLU A 33 -4.56 18.03 -10.79
CA GLU A 33 -3.87 18.70 -9.69
C GLU A 33 -2.33 18.62 -9.80
N GLY A 34 -1.79 18.01 -10.87
CA GLY A 34 -0.34 17.82 -11.05
C GLY A 34 0.29 16.88 -10.00
N LEU A 35 -0.50 16.00 -9.40
CA LEU A 35 -0.06 15.03 -8.40
C LEU A 35 0.37 13.70 -9.05
N PRO A 36 1.32 12.98 -8.43
CA PRO A 36 1.68 11.64 -8.87
C PRO A 36 0.47 10.69 -8.76
N THR A 37 0.31 9.81 -9.74
CA THR A 37 -0.72 8.78 -9.69
C THR A 37 -0.37 7.74 -8.62
N PRO A 38 -1.24 7.47 -7.63
CA PRO A 38 -0.98 6.47 -6.60
C PRO A 38 -0.81 5.07 -7.20
N GLN A 39 0.16 4.32 -6.68
CA GLN A 39 0.42 2.95 -7.12
C GLN A 39 -0.49 1.97 -6.38
N ARG A 40 -1.18 1.10 -7.12
CA ARG A 40 -1.98 0.02 -6.51
C ARG A 40 -1.06 -1.12 -6.08
N ILE A 41 -0.85 -1.27 -4.78
CA ILE A 41 0.05 -2.30 -4.21
C ILE A 41 -0.67 -3.56 -3.72
N GLY A 42 -2.00 -3.57 -3.71
CA GLY A 42 -2.74 -4.69 -3.14
C GLY A 42 -4.25 -4.58 -3.32
N LEU A 43 -4.95 -5.30 -2.47
CA LEU A 43 -6.40 -5.39 -2.44
C LEU A 43 -6.84 -5.81 -1.03
N ILE A 44 -8.01 -5.32 -0.60
CA ILE A 44 -8.63 -5.77 0.64
C ILE A 44 -9.45 -7.04 0.35
N ARG A 45 -9.41 -7.98 1.30
CA ARG A 45 -10.21 -9.20 1.33
C ARG A 45 -10.84 -9.35 2.70
N GLU A 46 -11.92 -10.12 2.75
CA GLU A 46 -12.47 -10.58 4.01
C GLU A 46 -11.45 -11.45 4.75
N GLY A 47 -11.40 -11.33 6.08
CA GLY A 47 -10.44 -12.00 6.94
C GLY A 47 -9.61 -11.03 7.78
N GLN A 48 -8.49 -11.51 8.30
CA GLN A 48 -7.55 -10.77 9.14
C GLN A 48 -6.11 -10.99 8.67
N GLY A 49 -5.21 -10.11 9.10
CA GLY A 49 -3.79 -10.16 8.77
C GLY A 49 -3.41 -9.45 7.47
N VAL A 50 -2.11 -9.42 7.19
CA VAL A 50 -1.54 -8.82 5.97
C VAL A 50 -0.68 -9.86 5.28
N TRP A 51 -0.93 -10.08 3.99
CA TRP A 51 -0.28 -11.12 3.21
C TRP A 51 0.54 -10.50 2.08
N LEU A 52 1.83 -10.83 2.03
CA LEU A 52 2.72 -10.44 0.95
C LEU A 52 2.79 -11.56 -0.08
N ARG A 53 2.53 -11.25 -1.34
CA ARG A 53 2.75 -12.19 -2.44
C ARG A 53 4.08 -11.92 -3.12
N ARG A 54 4.98 -12.91 -3.10
CA ARG A 54 6.31 -12.83 -3.71
C ARG A 54 6.64 -14.16 -4.41
N ASN A 55 7.13 -14.07 -5.64
CA ASN A 55 7.49 -15.25 -6.45
C ASN A 55 6.36 -16.30 -6.54
N GLY A 56 5.11 -15.83 -6.61
CA GLY A 56 3.92 -16.70 -6.68
C GLY A 56 3.47 -17.28 -5.33
N MET A 57 4.26 -17.14 -4.26
CA MET A 57 3.90 -17.59 -2.91
C MET A 57 3.32 -16.46 -2.09
N ALA A 58 2.32 -16.78 -1.26
CA ALA A 58 1.78 -15.87 -0.26
C ALA A 58 2.39 -16.22 1.11
N GLU A 59 2.92 -15.21 1.79
CA GLU A 59 3.41 -15.31 3.16
C GLU A 59 2.69 -14.26 4.00
N GLU A 60 2.32 -14.64 5.21
CA GLU A 60 1.81 -13.67 6.18
C GLU A 60 3.00 -12.83 6.69
N ILE A 61 2.81 -11.52 6.72
CA ILE A 61 3.82 -10.58 7.22
C ILE A 61 3.38 -10.04 8.57
N THR A 62 4.10 -10.43 9.61
CA THR A 62 3.93 -9.90 10.97
C THR A 62 5.08 -8.94 11.25
N PHE A 63 4.83 -7.64 11.18
CA PHE A 63 5.83 -6.62 11.53
C PHE A 63 5.49 -6.02 12.89
N GLN A 64 6.51 -5.86 13.73
CA GLN A 64 6.44 -4.92 14.85
C GLN A 64 6.68 -3.52 14.28
N GLY A 65 5.73 -2.61 14.47
CA GLY A 65 5.89 -1.21 14.10
C GLY A 65 7.01 -0.54 14.92
N TYR A 66 7.32 0.71 14.59
CA TYR A 66 8.26 1.49 15.39
C TYR A 66 7.71 1.74 16.81
N GLU A 67 8.50 1.41 17.85
CA GLU A 67 8.21 1.72 19.25
C GLU A 67 9.17 2.81 19.75
N HIS A 68 8.64 3.95 20.20
CA HIS A 68 9.38 5.08 20.78
C HIS A 68 9.89 4.80 22.22
N ARG A 69 10.66 3.74 22.45
CA ARG A 69 11.23 3.51 23.78
C ARG A 69 12.40 4.42 24.10
#